data_AF-A0A6N7NLJ5-F1
#
_entry.id   AF-A0A6N7NLJ5-F1
#
_cell.length_a   1.000
_cell.length_b   1.000
_cell.length_c   1.000
_cell.angle_alpha   90.00
_cell.angle_beta   90.00
_cell.angle_gamma   90.00
#
_symmetry.space_group_name_H-M   'P 1'
#
loop_
_entity.id
_entity.type
_entity.pdbx_description
1 polymer ?
#
loop_
_entity_poly.entity_id
_entity_poly.type
_entity_poly.pdbx_seq_one_letter_code
_entity_poly.pdbx_strand_id
1 'polypeptide(L)'
;MRAPLDAPGRPQCALFLSIAEQFEATVLLAQAGLTTHAGVHVRSMLEALADVYQLASKSDHVRRMRYEQAHGEKKLYDRMLATDLLEPHDRAMLEARLAECLTRYQPLHEEFRRGKPSQADHFIAAGLPELIGPYTMLCSFTHSDLTALALRHQGERGMILRAPVAYDVLFLVLSLATYSLVHAARALEAVVYLPEGSYDLHMARLEALQDELMVLRPELPEADQANESRPEAAGAQ
;
A
#
# COMPACT_ATOMS: atom_id res chain seq x y z
N MET A 1 3.11 -13.06 -21.50
CA MET A 1 2.75 -11.63 -21.42
C MET A 1 3.72 -10.84 -22.29
N ARG A 2 3.21 -10.01 -23.21
CA ARG A 2 4.01 -8.93 -23.82
C ARG A 2 3.49 -7.61 -23.24
N ALA A 3 4.33 -6.92 -22.49
CA ALA A 3 3.99 -5.62 -21.90
C ALA A 3 4.14 -4.50 -22.95
N PRO A 4 3.34 -3.44 -22.88
CA PRO A 4 3.59 -2.21 -23.64
C PRO A 4 5.00 -1.66 -23.38
N LEU A 5 5.58 -0.98 -24.37
CA LEU A 5 6.89 -0.34 -24.21
C LEU A 5 6.79 1.07 -23.62
N ASP A 6 5.63 1.70 -23.77
CA ASP A 6 5.37 3.10 -23.43
C ASP A 6 4.41 3.25 -22.24
N ALA A 7 4.35 4.47 -21.73
CA ALA A 7 3.38 4.89 -20.73
C ALA A 7 1.95 4.98 -21.32
N PRO A 8 0.89 4.72 -20.53
CA PRO A 8 0.91 4.30 -19.13
C PRO A 8 1.10 2.79 -18.92
N GLY A 9 1.00 1.98 -19.99
CA GLY A 9 0.95 0.52 -19.90
C GLY A 9 2.21 -0.13 -19.33
N ARG A 10 3.41 0.38 -19.63
CA ARG A 10 4.66 -0.12 -19.05
C ARG A 10 4.74 0.09 -17.53
N PRO A 11 4.52 1.31 -17.00
CA PRO A 11 4.36 1.53 -15.56
C PRO A 11 3.30 0.63 -14.90
N GLN A 12 2.13 0.44 -15.53
CA GLN A 12 1.09 -0.45 -14.97
C GLN A 12 1.57 -1.90 -14.84
N CYS A 13 2.24 -2.43 -15.86
CA CYS A 13 2.83 -3.76 -15.81
C CYS A 13 3.90 -3.86 -14.73
N ALA A 14 4.75 -2.84 -14.59
CA ALA A 14 5.79 -2.81 -13.57
C ALA A 14 5.20 -2.80 -12.15
N LEU A 15 4.16 -1.99 -11.91
CA LEU A 15 3.45 -1.98 -10.62
C LEU A 15 2.81 -3.33 -10.31
N PHE A 16 2.18 -3.99 -11.28
CA PHE A 16 1.65 -5.34 -11.09
C PHE A 16 2.76 -6.35 -10.71
N LEU A 17 3.91 -6.32 -11.40
CA LEU A 17 5.03 -7.20 -11.07
C LEU A 17 5.53 -6.94 -9.65
N SER A 18 5.65 -5.68 -9.24
CA SER A 18 5.98 -5.32 -7.85
C SER A 18 4.94 -5.82 -6.86
N ILE A 19 3.64 -5.74 -7.17
CA ILE A 19 2.57 -6.30 -6.32
C ILE A 19 2.73 -7.83 -6.19
N ALA A 20 3.07 -8.53 -7.27
CA ALA A 20 3.30 -9.98 -7.24
C ALA A 20 4.52 -10.36 -6.37
N GLU A 21 5.64 -9.64 -6.51
CA GLU A 21 6.84 -9.84 -5.68
C GLU A 21 6.56 -9.54 -4.19
N GLN A 22 5.78 -8.49 -3.91
CA GLN A 22 5.37 -8.13 -2.56
C GLN A 22 4.38 -9.14 -1.96
N PHE A 23 3.51 -9.74 -2.77
CA PHE A 23 2.64 -10.83 -2.36
C PHE A 23 3.46 -12.05 -1.92
N GLU A 24 4.46 -12.45 -2.72
CA GLU A 24 5.36 -13.56 -2.37
C GLU A 24 6.11 -13.27 -1.05
N ALA A 25 6.67 -12.06 -0.90
CA ALA A 25 7.30 -11.65 0.35
C ALA A 25 6.33 -11.70 1.55
N THR A 26 5.07 -11.31 1.35
CA THR A 26 4.03 -11.36 2.38
C THR A 26 3.76 -12.80 2.83
N VAL A 27 3.61 -13.73 1.89
CA VAL A 27 3.39 -15.16 2.19
C VAL A 27 4.58 -15.75 2.93
N LEU A 28 5.82 -15.48 2.49
CA LEU A 28 7.03 -15.96 3.14
C LEU A 28 7.15 -15.44 4.59
N LEU A 29 6.84 -14.17 4.81
CA LEU A 29 6.81 -13.59 6.16
C LEU A 29 5.72 -14.22 7.03
N ALA A 30 4.52 -14.46 6.48
CA ALA A 30 3.45 -15.14 7.21
C ALA A 30 3.82 -16.58 7.59
N GLN A 31 4.42 -17.35 6.67
CA GLN A 31 4.94 -18.70 6.95
C GLN A 31 6.04 -18.69 8.01
N ALA A 32 6.86 -17.64 8.03
CA ALA A 32 7.85 -17.40 9.08
C ALA A 32 7.23 -16.81 10.36
N GLY A 33 5.90 -16.69 10.53
CA GLY A 33 5.31 -16.10 11.74
C GLY A 33 5.71 -14.64 11.98
N LEU A 34 5.96 -13.88 10.90
CA LEU A 34 6.34 -12.48 10.88
C LEU A 34 5.27 -11.61 10.18
N THR A 35 4.01 -11.99 10.28
CA THR A 35 2.88 -11.32 9.59
C THR A 35 2.81 -9.81 9.87
N THR A 36 3.10 -9.36 11.08
CA THR A 36 3.11 -7.92 11.40
C THR A 36 4.23 -7.16 10.69
N HIS A 37 5.30 -7.82 10.22
CA HIS A 37 6.29 -7.22 9.33
C HIS A 37 5.81 -7.23 7.87
N ALA A 38 4.99 -8.21 7.49
CA ALA A 38 4.37 -8.29 6.17
C ALA A 38 3.46 -7.10 5.88
N GLY A 39 2.93 -6.43 6.91
CA GLY A 39 2.12 -5.22 6.77
C GLY A 39 2.77 -4.10 5.94
N VAL A 40 4.11 -3.99 5.94
CA VAL A 40 4.85 -3.04 5.09
C VAL A 40 4.64 -3.35 3.60
N HIS A 41 4.74 -4.62 3.22
CA HIS A 41 4.56 -5.06 1.85
C HIS A 41 3.12 -4.86 1.41
N VAL A 42 2.15 -5.30 2.22
CA VAL A 42 0.73 -5.14 1.90
C VAL A 42 0.34 -3.67 1.79
N ARG A 43 0.87 -2.80 2.65
CA ARG A 43 0.65 -1.34 2.51
C ARG A 43 1.11 -0.84 1.15
N SER A 44 2.33 -1.20 0.74
CA SER A 44 2.86 -0.79 -0.57
C SER A 44 2.08 -1.41 -1.73
N MET A 45 1.54 -2.63 -1.59
CA MET A 45 0.66 -3.24 -2.59
C MET A 45 -0.64 -2.44 -2.77
N LEU A 46 -1.23 -1.90 -1.68
CA LEU A 46 -2.43 -1.06 -1.77
C LEU A 46 -2.13 0.28 -2.46
N GLU A 47 -1.00 0.91 -2.14
CA GLU A 47 -0.56 2.14 -2.82
C GLU A 47 -0.35 1.88 -4.33
N ALA A 48 0.36 0.81 -4.68
CA ALA A 48 0.61 0.41 -6.06
C ALA A 48 -0.69 0.06 -6.81
N LEU A 49 -1.64 -0.59 -6.14
CA LEU A 49 -2.96 -0.87 -6.72
C LEU A 49 -3.68 0.43 -7.10
N ALA A 50 -3.72 1.42 -6.20
CA ALA A 50 -4.33 2.71 -6.49
C ALA A 50 -3.66 3.38 -7.70
N ASP A 51 -2.32 3.28 -7.83
CA ASP A 51 -1.61 3.78 -9.00
C ASP A 51 -1.94 3.02 -10.29
N VAL A 52 -2.11 1.69 -10.25
CA VAL A 52 -2.54 0.90 -11.41
C VAL A 52 -3.88 1.40 -11.97
N TYR A 53 -4.86 1.65 -11.10
CA TYR A 53 -6.18 2.17 -11.48
C TYR A 53 -6.13 3.64 -11.95
N GLN A 54 -5.31 4.48 -11.32
CA GLN A 54 -5.14 5.86 -11.76
C GLN A 54 -4.42 5.95 -13.11
N LEU A 55 -3.44 5.10 -13.39
CA LEU A 55 -2.79 5.01 -14.70
C LEU A 55 -3.76 4.59 -15.82
N ALA A 56 -4.77 3.77 -15.50
CA ALA A 56 -5.79 3.37 -16.45
C ALA A 56 -6.77 4.50 -16.80
N SER A 57 -7.01 5.42 -15.86
CA SER A 57 -8.10 6.40 -15.94
C SER A 57 -7.64 7.86 -16.11
N LYS A 58 -6.37 8.18 -15.80
CA LYS A 58 -5.85 9.55 -15.80
C LYS A 58 -4.61 9.70 -16.66
N SER A 59 -4.73 10.50 -17.73
CA SER A 59 -3.65 10.74 -18.69
C SER A 59 -2.46 11.53 -18.12
N ASP A 60 -2.66 12.29 -17.04
CA ASP A 60 -1.62 13.06 -16.35
C ASP A 60 -0.90 12.27 -15.24
N HIS A 61 -1.36 11.06 -14.89
CA HIS A 61 -0.87 10.34 -13.70
C HIS A 61 0.63 10.02 -13.76
N VAL A 62 1.14 9.63 -14.93
CA VAL A 62 2.59 9.41 -15.11
C VAL A 62 3.39 10.69 -14.85
N ARG A 63 2.85 11.86 -15.23
CA ARG A 63 3.50 13.15 -14.92
C ARG A 63 3.41 13.47 -13.43
N ARG A 64 2.31 13.11 -12.75
CA ARG A 64 2.17 13.22 -11.30
C ARG A 64 3.18 12.35 -10.55
N MET A 65 3.35 11.08 -10.95
CA MET A 65 4.35 10.20 -10.35
C MET A 65 5.77 10.78 -10.51
N ARG A 66 6.09 11.33 -11.69
CA ARG A 66 7.38 12.04 -11.91
C ARG A 66 7.53 13.27 -11.03
N TYR A 67 6.45 14.03 -10.84
CA TYR A 67 6.45 15.18 -9.95
C TYR A 67 6.71 14.77 -8.51
N GLU A 68 6.02 13.75 -8.01
CA GLU A 68 6.18 13.24 -6.65
C GLU A 68 7.61 12.72 -6.40
N GLN A 69 8.17 12.00 -7.36
CA GLN A 69 9.57 11.56 -7.32
C GLN A 69 10.53 12.77 -7.24
N ALA A 70 10.41 13.74 -8.15
CA ALA A 70 11.28 14.92 -8.17
C ALA A 70 11.10 15.81 -6.93
N HIS A 71 9.87 15.94 -6.42
CA HIS A 71 9.58 16.66 -5.19
C HIS A 71 10.21 15.97 -3.97
N GLY A 72 10.14 14.63 -3.89
CA GLY A 72 10.79 13.84 -2.84
C GLY A 72 12.32 13.98 -2.88
N GLU A 73 12.91 13.88 -4.07
CA GLU A 73 14.34 14.05 -4.31
C GLU A 73 14.81 15.47 -3.92
N LYS A 74 14.12 16.52 -4.37
CA LYS A 74 14.39 17.91 -3.95
C LYS A 74 14.39 18.05 -2.43
N LYS A 75 13.33 17.56 -1.78
CA LYS A 75 13.15 17.66 -0.32
C LYS A 75 14.27 16.93 0.44
N LEU A 76 14.77 15.82 -0.09
CA LEU A 76 15.93 15.12 0.46
C LEU A 76 17.17 16.01 0.40
N TYR A 77 17.51 16.53 -0.78
CA TYR A 77 18.70 17.38 -0.95
C TYR A 77 18.63 18.66 -0.13
N ASP A 78 17.48 19.36 -0.10
CA ASP A 78 17.30 20.55 0.74
C ASP A 78 17.59 20.25 2.21
N ARG A 79 17.11 19.12 2.72
CA ARG A 79 17.33 18.70 4.12
C ARG A 79 18.78 18.34 4.39
N MET A 80 19.44 17.65 3.45
CA MET A 80 20.86 17.31 3.58
C MET A 80 21.72 18.58 3.53
N LEU A 81 21.45 19.51 2.62
CA LEU A 81 22.22 20.75 2.50
C LEU A 81 22.01 21.72 3.66
N ALA A 82 20.89 21.59 4.38
CA ALA A 82 20.61 22.36 5.59
C ALA A 82 21.43 21.92 6.82
N THR A 83 22.14 20.79 6.77
CA THR A 83 23.06 20.39 7.85
C THR A 83 24.44 21.00 7.63
N ASP A 84 25.10 21.41 8.72
CA ASP A 84 26.48 21.90 8.71
C ASP A 84 27.52 20.76 8.82
N LEU A 85 27.06 19.52 8.91
CA LEU A 85 27.91 18.32 9.09
C LEU A 85 28.51 17.78 7.79
N LEU A 86 28.22 18.40 6.64
CA LEU A 86 28.72 17.94 5.34
C LEU A 86 30.11 18.47 5.07
N GLU A 87 31.01 17.56 4.68
CA GLU A 87 32.30 17.93 4.11
C GLU A 87 32.10 18.74 2.82
N PRO A 88 33.02 19.67 2.47
CA PRO A 88 32.87 20.54 1.31
C PRO A 88 32.63 19.80 -0.02
N HIS A 89 33.25 18.63 -0.19
CA HIS A 89 33.09 17.80 -1.38
C HIS A 89 31.66 17.22 -1.50
N ASP A 90 31.12 16.68 -0.40
CA ASP A 90 29.77 16.10 -0.37
C ASP A 90 28.71 17.17 -0.58
N ARG A 91 28.92 18.36 0.01
CA ARG A 91 28.06 19.52 -0.23
C ARG A 91 28.01 19.88 -1.72
N ALA A 92 29.17 20.04 -2.36
CA ALA A 92 29.24 20.39 -3.78
C ALA A 92 28.56 19.32 -4.67
N MET A 93 28.72 18.04 -4.34
CA MET A 93 28.02 16.95 -5.03
C MET A 93 26.50 17.07 -4.88
N LEU A 94 26.00 17.31 -3.66
CA LEU A 94 24.57 17.44 -3.39
C LEU A 94 23.96 18.69 -4.05
N GLU A 95 24.70 19.81 -4.10
CA GLU A 95 24.29 21.02 -4.82
C GLU A 95 24.15 20.76 -6.33
N ALA A 96 25.09 20.03 -6.93
CA ALA A 96 25.01 19.64 -8.34
C ALA A 96 23.79 18.73 -8.61
N ARG A 97 23.52 17.76 -7.73
CA ARG A 97 22.34 16.89 -7.81
C ARG A 97 21.04 17.65 -7.63
N LEU A 98 20.99 18.61 -6.70
CA LEU A 98 19.83 19.48 -6.52
C LEU A 98 19.59 20.33 -7.77
N ALA A 99 20.63 20.90 -8.38
CA ALA A 99 20.50 21.64 -9.63
C ALA A 99 19.91 20.77 -10.75
N GLU A 100 20.40 19.55 -10.92
CA GLU A 100 19.83 18.58 -11.88
C GLU A 100 18.36 18.24 -11.55
N CYS A 101 18.04 18.00 -10.28
CA CYS A 101 16.67 17.75 -9.83
C CYS A 101 15.74 18.93 -10.13
N LEU A 102 16.20 20.18 -9.93
CA LEU A 102 15.41 21.38 -10.16
C LEU A 102 15.00 21.55 -11.63
N THR A 103 15.85 21.15 -12.58
CA THR A 103 15.49 21.20 -14.01
C THR A 103 14.29 20.31 -14.36
N ARG A 104 14.16 19.15 -13.70
CA ARG A 104 13.03 18.21 -13.85
C ARG A 104 11.82 18.62 -13.00
N TYR A 105 12.08 19.17 -11.81
CA TYR A 105 11.06 19.52 -10.82
C TYR A 105 10.25 20.77 -11.19
N GLN A 106 10.92 21.88 -11.55
CA GLN A 106 10.27 23.17 -11.76
C GLN A 106 9.10 23.16 -12.75
N PRO A 107 9.20 22.56 -13.96
CA PRO A 107 8.07 22.55 -14.89
C PRO A 107 6.87 21.78 -14.34
N LEU A 108 7.11 20.67 -13.65
CA LEU A 108 6.06 19.85 -13.03
C LEU A 108 5.47 20.52 -11.79
N HIS A 109 6.28 21.28 -11.05
CA HIS A 109 5.80 22.01 -9.89
C HIS A 109 4.81 23.10 -10.29
N GLU A 110 5.06 23.86 -11.35
CA GLU A 110 4.09 24.85 -11.81
C GLU A 110 2.75 24.23 -12.24
N GLU A 111 2.79 23.01 -12.79
CA GLU A 111 1.59 22.22 -13.14
C GLU A 111 0.83 21.70 -11.89
N PHE A 112 1.55 21.18 -10.89
CA PHE A 112 0.96 20.39 -9.80
C PHE A 112 1.10 20.99 -8.39
N ARG A 113 1.64 22.21 -8.22
CA ARG A 113 1.86 22.85 -6.89
C ARG A 113 0.60 23.05 -6.05
N ARG A 114 -0.58 23.04 -6.67
CA ARG A 114 -1.86 23.28 -5.98
C ARG A 114 -2.32 22.02 -5.24
N GLY A 115 -2.03 22.00 -3.94
CA GLY A 115 -2.52 20.98 -3.00
C GLY A 115 -1.88 19.62 -3.23
N LYS A 116 -1.13 19.12 -2.24
CA LYS A 116 -0.63 17.75 -2.29
C LYS A 116 -1.78 16.82 -1.86
N PRO A 117 -2.28 15.93 -2.74
CA PRO A 117 -3.29 14.96 -2.35
C PRO A 117 -2.76 14.06 -1.23
N SER A 118 -3.62 13.73 -0.28
CA SER A 118 -3.38 12.74 0.75
C SER A 118 -3.52 11.33 0.18
N GLN A 119 -2.96 10.31 0.82
CA GLN A 119 -3.15 8.93 0.35
C GLN A 119 -4.64 8.52 0.30
N ALA A 120 -5.49 9.08 1.17
CA ALA A 120 -6.93 8.89 1.10
C ALA A 120 -7.51 9.46 -0.20
N ASP A 121 -7.06 10.64 -0.64
CA ASP A 121 -7.45 11.22 -1.93
C ASP A 121 -7.02 10.34 -3.11
N HIS A 122 -5.85 9.68 -3.03
CA HIS A 122 -5.39 8.73 -4.04
C HIS A 122 -6.32 7.50 -4.12
N PHE A 123 -6.75 6.94 -2.99
CA PHE A 123 -7.70 5.82 -2.97
C PHE A 123 -9.08 6.21 -3.50
N ILE A 124 -9.60 7.38 -3.10
CA ILE A 124 -10.86 7.91 -3.62
C ILE A 124 -10.78 8.09 -5.14
N ALA A 125 -9.69 8.69 -5.62
CA ALA A 125 -9.44 8.91 -7.03
C ALA A 125 -9.28 7.61 -7.85
N ALA A 126 -8.81 6.53 -7.22
CA ALA A 126 -8.70 5.21 -7.83
C ALA A 126 -10.02 4.42 -7.79
N GLY A 127 -11.06 4.93 -7.13
CA GLY A 127 -12.33 4.23 -6.93
C GLY A 127 -12.26 3.14 -5.86
N LEU A 128 -11.35 3.26 -4.89
CA LEU A 128 -11.08 2.26 -3.83
C LEU A 128 -11.17 2.86 -2.40
N PRO A 129 -12.21 3.66 -2.06
CA PRO A 129 -12.31 4.32 -0.75
C PRO A 129 -12.35 3.34 0.43
N GLU A 130 -12.82 2.11 0.23
CA GLU A 130 -12.87 1.04 1.22
C GLU A 130 -11.48 0.65 1.74
N LEU A 131 -10.41 0.94 0.98
CA LEU A 131 -9.04 0.61 1.37
C LEU A 131 -8.42 1.63 2.33
N ILE A 132 -9.05 2.78 2.57
CA ILE A 132 -8.50 3.84 3.43
C ILE A 132 -8.32 3.36 4.87
N GLY A 133 -9.32 2.67 5.42
CA GLY A 133 -9.28 2.11 6.77
C GLY A 133 -8.17 1.05 6.92
N PRO A 134 -8.19 -0.03 6.11
CA PRO A 134 -7.12 -1.03 6.09
C PRO A 134 -5.72 -0.45 5.88
N TYR A 135 -5.55 0.49 4.95
CA TYR A 135 -4.29 1.18 4.72
C TYR A 135 -3.80 1.93 5.96
N THR A 136 -4.69 2.65 6.64
CA THR A 136 -4.35 3.41 7.85
C THR A 136 -3.90 2.47 8.98
N MET A 137 -4.57 1.33 9.12
CA MET A 137 -4.18 0.30 10.09
C MET A 137 -2.79 -0.29 9.78
N LEU A 138 -2.50 -0.58 8.51
CA LEU A 138 -1.20 -1.12 8.10
C LEU A 138 -0.04 -0.11 8.28
N CYS A 139 -0.34 1.20 8.30
CA CYS A 139 0.67 2.20 8.66
C CYS A 139 1.26 1.94 10.06
N SER A 140 0.44 1.55 11.03
CA SER A 140 0.92 1.19 12.37
C SER A 140 1.90 0.03 12.34
N PHE A 141 1.64 -1.01 11.54
CA PHE A 141 2.56 -2.14 11.37
C PHE A 141 3.85 -1.75 10.63
N THR A 142 3.83 -0.69 9.83
CA THR A 142 5.04 -0.23 9.15
C THR A 142 6.01 0.46 10.09
N HIS A 143 5.50 1.05 11.16
CA HIS A 143 6.30 1.73 12.16
C HIS A 143 6.55 0.80 13.36
N SER A 144 7.64 1.05 14.10
CA SER A 144 7.80 0.49 15.45
C SER A 144 6.97 1.31 16.43
N ASP A 145 5.68 1.49 16.13
CA ASP A 145 4.75 2.16 17.03
C ASP A 145 4.40 1.24 18.21
N LEU A 146 3.79 1.82 19.25
CA LEU A 146 3.50 1.06 20.48
C LEU A 146 2.58 -0.14 20.21
N THR A 147 1.61 -0.01 19.29
CA THR A 147 0.70 -1.08 18.91
C THR A 147 1.43 -2.23 18.24
N ALA A 148 2.26 -1.95 17.25
CA ALA A 148 3.04 -2.94 16.53
C ALA A 148 4.10 -3.61 17.43
N LEU A 149 4.75 -2.83 18.30
CA LEU A 149 5.69 -3.37 19.29
C LEU A 149 4.98 -4.29 20.29
N ALA A 150 3.81 -3.90 20.79
CA ALA A 150 3.01 -4.74 21.68
C ALA A 150 2.59 -6.04 20.98
N LEU A 151 2.05 -5.97 19.76
CA LEU A 151 1.64 -7.16 19.01
C LEU A 151 2.81 -8.10 18.69
N ARG A 152 4.02 -7.58 18.50
CA ARG A 152 5.21 -8.39 18.16
C ARG A 152 5.88 -9.01 19.37
N HIS A 153 5.80 -8.35 20.53
CA HIS A 153 6.67 -8.66 21.66
C HIS A 153 5.99 -8.75 23.01
N GLN A 154 4.79 -8.22 23.21
CA GLN A 154 4.12 -8.27 24.50
C GLN A 154 3.45 -9.63 24.70
N GLY A 155 3.94 -10.40 25.67
CA GLY A 155 3.26 -11.59 26.19
C GLY A 155 2.64 -11.31 27.56
N GLU A 156 1.81 -12.23 28.06
CA GLU A 156 1.10 -12.09 29.34
C GLU A 156 2.03 -11.87 30.55
N ARG A 157 3.22 -12.50 30.53
CA ARG A 157 4.17 -12.51 31.65
C ARG A 157 5.48 -11.77 31.37
N GLY A 158 5.63 -11.16 30.19
CA GLY A 158 6.87 -10.50 29.80
C GLY A 158 7.03 -10.35 28.28
N MET A 159 8.22 -9.96 27.85
CA MET A 159 8.53 -9.80 26.44
C MET A 159 8.92 -11.13 25.78
N ILE A 160 8.46 -11.35 24.55
CA ILE A 160 8.74 -12.54 23.74
C ILE A 160 9.30 -12.10 22.39
N LEU A 161 10.33 -12.80 21.91
CA LEU A 161 10.78 -12.64 20.53
C LEU A 161 9.76 -13.33 19.61
N ARG A 162 9.04 -12.55 18.79
CA ARG A 162 8.01 -13.03 17.85
C ARG A 162 6.82 -13.66 18.56
N ALA A 163 6.07 -12.82 19.27
CA ALA A 163 4.79 -13.22 19.86
C ALA A 163 3.86 -13.81 18.77
N PRO A 164 3.05 -14.83 19.12
CA PRO A 164 2.04 -15.37 18.20
C PRO A 164 1.11 -14.26 17.69
N VAL A 165 0.86 -14.26 16.39
CA VAL A 165 -0.06 -13.30 15.76
C VAL A 165 -1.48 -13.83 15.87
N ALA A 166 -2.41 -12.98 16.32
CA ALA A 166 -3.82 -13.32 16.36
C ALA A 166 -4.34 -13.66 14.94
N TYR A 167 -5.24 -14.64 14.87
CA TYR A 167 -5.67 -15.21 13.60
C TYR A 167 -6.39 -14.20 12.69
N ASP A 168 -7.14 -13.28 13.27
CA ASP A 168 -7.79 -12.16 12.61
C ASP A 168 -6.78 -11.22 11.92
N VAL A 169 -5.66 -10.91 12.57
CA VAL A 169 -4.58 -10.11 11.99
C VAL A 169 -3.91 -10.86 10.84
N LEU A 170 -3.64 -12.17 11.01
CA LEU A 170 -3.11 -13.02 9.95
C LEU A 170 -4.03 -13.04 8.73
N PHE A 171 -5.31 -13.32 8.96
CA PHE A 171 -6.32 -13.36 7.92
C PHE A 171 -6.46 -12.03 7.19
N LEU A 172 -6.53 -10.91 7.93
CA LEU A 172 -6.66 -9.58 7.34
C LEU A 172 -5.49 -9.25 6.42
N VAL A 173 -4.25 -9.46 6.87
CA VAL A 173 -3.05 -9.14 6.08
C VAL A 173 -3.02 -9.96 4.80
N LEU A 174 -3.28 -11.27 4.87
CA LEU A 174 -3.32 -12.14 3.70
C LEU A 174 -4.50 -11.84 2.77
N SER A 175 -5.65 -11.45 3.32
CA SER A 175 -6.83 -11.06 2.55
C SER A 175 -6.58 -9.79 1.74
N LEU A 176 -5.94 -8.78 2.35
CA LEU A 176 -5.58 -7.54 1.67
C LEU A 176 -4.51 -7.77 0.60
N ALA A 177 -3.50 -8.60 0.89
CA ALA A 177 -2.49 -8.97 -0.10
C ALA A 177 -3.11 -9.69 -1.32
N THR A 178 -4.01 -10.63 -1.06
CA THR A 178 -4.74 -11.37 -2.11
C THR A 178 -5.64 -10.44 -2.90
N TYR A 179 -6.40 -9.58 -2.22
CA TYR A 179 -7.23 -8.56 -2.85
C TYR A 179 -6.40 -7.69 -3.81
N SER A 180 -5.26 -7.16 -3.35
CA SER A 180 -4.37 -6.36 -4.17
C SER A 180 -3.86 -7.10 -5.41
N LEU A 181 -3.44 -8.36 -5.25
CA LEU A 181 -2.95 -9.17 -6.37
C LEU A 181 -4.05 -9.44 -7.40
N VAL A 182 -5.23 -9.89 -6.95
CA VAL A 182 -6.37 -10.20 -7.83
C VAL A 182 -6.83 -8.95 -8.58
N HIS A 183 -7.01 -7.84 -7.88
CA HIS A 183 -7.51 -6.61 -8.49
C HIS A 183 -6.47 -5.98 -9.44
N ALA A 184 -5.17 -6.06 -9.13
CA ALA A 184 -4.13 -5.63 -10.05
C ALA A 184 -4.07 -6.52 -11.30
N ALA A 185 -4.24 -7.84 -11.15
CA ALA A 185 -4.31 -8.78 -12.28
C ALA A 185 -5.49 -8.47 -13.20
N ARG A 186 -6.68 -8.17 -12.63
CA ARG A 186 -7.86 -7.76 -13.40
C ARG A 186 -7.60 -6.49 -14.22
N ALA A 187 -6.91 -5.52 -13.63
CA ALA A 187 -6.61 -4.27 -14.32
C ALA A 187 -5.66 -4.45 -15.53
N LEU A 188 -4.94 -5.58 -15.63
CA LEU A 188 -4.03 -5.82 -16.75
C LEU A 188 -4.71 -6.30 -18.03
N GLU A 189 -5.96 -6.80 -17.99
CA GLU A 189 -6.67 -7.34 -19.16
C GLU A 189 -6.63 -6.38 -20.36
N ALA A 190 -6.89 -5.10 -20.09
CA ALA A 190 -6.94 -4.05 -21.09
C ALA A 190 -5.55 -3.53 -21.53
N VAL A 191 -4.47 -4.02 -20.91
CA VAL A 191 -3.11 -3.46 -21.03
C VAL A 191 -2.15 -4.42 -21.71
N VAL A 192 -2.30 -5.73 -21.49
CA VAL A 192 -1.29 -6.72 -21.87
C VAL A 192 -1.78 -7.63 -22.99
N TYR A 193 -0.86 -8.06 -23.84
CA TYR A 193 -1.14 -9.18 -24.74
C TYR A 193 -0.81 -10.50 -24.03
N LEU A 194 -1.82 -11.37 -23.97
CA LEU A 194 -1.73 -12.76 -23.54
C LEU A 194 -2.26 -13.68 -24.65
N PRO A 195 -1.76 -14.92 -24.76
CA PRO A 195 -2.37 -15.93 -25.63
C PRO A 195 -3.87 -16.10 -25.33
N GLU A 196 -4.65 -16.44 -26.35
CA GLU A 196 -6.10 -16.64 -26.21
C GLU A 196 -6.42 -17.65 -25.08
N GLY A 197 -7.38 -17.31 -24.23
CA GLY A 197 -7.79 -18.11 -23.06
C GLY A 197 -6.80 -18.14 -21.89
N SER A 198 -5.58 -17.59 -22.03
CA SER A 198 -4.59 -17.57 -20.94
C SER A 198 -4.99 -16.64 -19.80
N TYR A 199 -5.56 -15.47 -20.11
CA TYR A 199 -6.04 -14.54 -19.10
C TYR A 199 -7.16 -15.17 -18.26
N ASP A 200 -8.22 -15.66 -18.91
CA ASP A 200 -9.36 -16.30 -18.24
C ASP A 200 -8.94 -17.47 -17.36
N LEU A 201 -8.03 -18.32 -17.85
CA LEU A 201 -7.49 -19.44 -17.09
C LEU A 201 -6.78 -19.00 -15.81
N HIS A 202 -5.91 -17.98 -15.92
CA HIS A 202 -5.15 -17.50 -14.77
C HIS A 202 -6.02 -16.72 -13.78
N MET A 203 -6.97 -15.93 -14.28
CA MET A 203 -7.92 -15.21 -13.44
C MET A 203 -8.85 -16.15 -12.70
N ALA A 204 -9.42 -17.15 -13.36
CA ALA A 204 -10.27 -18.15 -12.71
C ALA A 204 -9.52 -18.87 -11.57
N ARG A 205 -8.23 -19.15 -11.76
CA ARG A 205 -7.39 -19.76 -10.71
C ARG A 205 -7.15 -18.80 -9.55
N LEU A 206 -6.86 -17.53 -9.82
CA LEU A 206 -6.67 -16.51 -8.77
C LEU A 206 -7.96 -16.30 -7.96
N GLU A 207 -9.11 -16.28 -8.63
CA GLU A 207 -10.43 -16.14 -7.99
C GLU A 207 -10.77 -17.36 -7.13
N ALA A 208 -10.52 -18.58 -7.62
CA ALA A 208 -10.71 -19.79 -6.83
C ALA A 208 -9.84 -19.79 -5.55
N LEU A 209 -8.58 -19.36 -5.64
CA LEU A 209 -7.71 -19.23 -4.47
C LEU A 209 -8.17 -18.13 -3.51
N GLN A 210 -8.71 -17.03 -4.03
CA GLN A 210 -9.33 -15.99 -3.20
C GLN A 210 -10.56 -16.54 -2.46
N ASP A 211 -11.41 -17.31 -3.14
CA ASP A 211 -12.59 -17.94 -2.53
C ASP A 211 -12.19 -18.93 -1.43
N GLU A 212 -11.19 -19.78 -1.69
CA GLU A 212 -10.63 -20.69 -0.68
C GLU A 212 -10.11 -19.93 0.55
N LEU A 213 -9.42 -18.80 0.35
CA LEU A 213 -9.01 -17.94 1.45
C LEU A 213 -10.22 -17.39 2.21
N MET A 214 -11.26 -16.91 1.52
CA MET A 214 -12.45 -16.33 2.17
C MET A 214 -13.24 -17.34 3.02
N VAL A 215 -13.16 -18.64 2.73
CA VAL A 215 -13.72 -19.70 3.59
C VAL A 215 -13.05 -19.74 4.97
N LEU A 216 -11.80 -19.31 5.06
CA LEU A 216 -11.01 -19.25 6.30
C LEU A 216 -11.27 -17.97 7.11
N ARG A 217 -12.24 -17.15 6.74
CA ARG A 217 -12.53 -15.90 7.45
C ARG A 217 -12.91 -16.19 8.91
N PRO A 218 -12.30 -15.50 9.90
CA PRO A 218 -12.69 -15.60 11.29
C PRO A 218 -14.16 -15.23 11.48
N GLU A 219 -14.86 -15.97 12.34
CA GLU A 219 -16.19 -15.59 12.78
C GLU A 219 -16.09 -14.29 13.60
N LEU A 220 -16.91 -13.30 13.27
CA LEU A 220 -17.04 -12.12 14.12
C LEU A 220 -17.67 -12.56 15.44
N PRO A 221 -17.17 -12.12 16.60
CA PRO A 221 -17.89 -12.28 17.85
C PRO A 221 -19.29 -11.68 17.65
N GLU A 222 -20.35 -12.43 17.98
CA GLU A 222 -21.70 -11.88 18.01
C GLU A 222 -21.65 -10.60 18.85
N ALA A 223 -21.92 -9.46 18.22
CA ALA A 223 -22.01 -8.21 18.95
C ALA A 223 -23.09 -8.41 20.02
N ASP A 224 -22.71 -8.25 21.29
CA ASP A 224 -23.64 -8.27 22.43
C ASP A 224 -24.88 -7.46 22.06
N GLN A 225 -25.98 -8.15 21.75
CA GLN A 225 -27.33 -7.57 21.61
C GLN A 225 -27.89 -7.11 22.98
N ALA A 226 -27.00 -6.81 23.93
CA ALA A 226 -27.29 -6.54 25.33
C ALA A 226 -27.28 -5.05 25.69
N ASN A 227 -27.44 -4.14 24.71
CA ASN A 227 -27.54 -2.70 25.00
C ASN A 227 -28.82 -2.02 24.46
N GLU A 228 -29.80 -2.77 23.95
CA GLU A 228 -31.14 -2.24 23.63
C GLU A 228 -32.13 -2.26 24.80
N SER A 229 -31.72 -2.68 26.00
CA SER A 229 -32.59 -2.77 27.18
C SER A 229 -32.09 -1.94 28.36
N ARG A 230 -31.87 -0.64 28.15
CA ARG A 230 -31.97 0.33 29.25
C ARG A 230 -33.36 0.95 29.21
N PRO A 231 -34.24 0.66 30.20
CA PRO A 231 -35.51 1.37 30.30
C PRO A 231 -35.22 2.85 30.58
N GLU A 232 -35.93 3.72 29.87
CA GLU A 232 -36.01 5.15 30.19
C GLU A 232 -36.34 5.29 31.68
N ALA A 233 -35.44 5.95 32.42
CA ALA A 233 -35.74 6.37 33.77
C ALA A 233 -36.85 7.42 33.68
N ALA A 234 -38.07 6.96 33.96
CA ALA A 234 -39.23 7.79 34.22
C ALA A 234 -38.89 8.87 35.26
N GLY A 235 -39.41 10.07 35.02
CA GLY A 235 -39.16 11.24 35.85
C GLY A 235 -39.51 11.03 37.32
N ALA A 236 -38.80 11.77 38.16
CA ALA A 236 -39.28 12.17 39.47
C ALA A 236 -38.94 13.66 39.65
N GLN A 237 -39.96 14.36 40.13
CA GLN A 237 -40.08 15.80 40.38
C GLN A 237 -39.07 16.31 41.40
#